data_AF-F9MMR2-F1
#
_entry.id   AF-F9MMR2-F1
#
_cell.length_a   1.000
_cell.length_b   1.000
_cell.length_c   1.000
_cell.angle_alpha   90.00
_cell.angle_beta   90.00
_cell.angle_gamma   90.00
#
_symmetry.space_group_name_H-M   'P 1'
#
loop_
_entity.id
_entity.type
_entity.pdbx_description
1 polymer ?
#
loop_
_entity_poly.entity_id
_entity_poly.type
_entity_poly.pdbx_seq_one_letter_code
_entity_poly.pdbx_strand_id
1 'polypeptide(L)'
;MQTIADLQRKITELQGKNKNIYQDIKSKTQRIETLHQCLVYADIIKANRKVYEEWKGKTFLFKDSFYNAYQEEIEKYQRAKGQIEKLSGESALKPKSWKKEIKSLEQEIKNLNHQSQRIKDEYEQINHIKYAVKMVNEDYGIDLSIEIDKAIKRGEKPRVIAQIKKYQEQQEVYEKRKEKTKDYYRNEER
;
A
#
# COMPACT_ATOMS: atom_id res chain seq x y z
N MET A 1 30.71 8.51 -10.88
CA MET A 1 30.38 9.09 -9.56
C MET A 1 28.92 9.50 -9.57
N GLN A 2 28.14 9.22 -8.52
CA GLN A 2 26.77 9.74 -8.37
C GLN A 2 26.83 11.14 -7.79
N THR A 3 26.10 12.10 -8.36
CA THR A 3 26.01 13.46 -7.80
C THR A 3 24.91 13.54 -6.74
N ILE A 4 24.91 14.60 -5.92
CA ILE A 4 23.84 14.77 -4.93
C ILE A 4 22.46 14.97 -5.60
N ALA A 5 22.43 15.56 -6.79
CA ALA A 5 21.21 15.66 -7.59
C ALA A 5 20.69 14.27 -8.04
N ASP A 6 21.58 13.33 -8.34
CA ASP A 6 21.20 11.95 -8.67
C ASP A 6 20.63 11.23 -7.45
N LEU A 7 21.22 11.43 -6.26
CA LEU A 7 20.70 10.90 -5.00
C LEU A 7 19.31 11.47 -4.67
N GLN A 8 19.10 12.77 -4.93
CA GLN A 8 17.81 13.41 -4.70
C GLN A 8 16.73 12.91 -5.67
N ARG A 9 17.08 12.70 -6.95
CA ARG A 9 16.18 12.07 -7.94
C ARG A 9 15.80 10.65 -7.49
N LYS A 10 16.79 9.89 -7.05
CA LYS A 10 16.61 8.52 -6.54
C LYS A 10 15.68 8.48 -5.32
N ILE A 11 15.79 9.43 -4.40
CA ILE A 11 14.83 9.60 -3.29
C ILE A 11 13.40 9.73 -3.80
N THR A 12 13.16 10.61 -4.78
CA THR A 12 11.80 10.84 -5.33
C THR A 12 11.25 9.58 -5.99
N GLU A 13 12.09 8.84 -6.73
CA GLU A 13 11.71 7.56 -7.34
C GLU A 13 11.36 6.51 -6.28
N LEU A 14 12.16 6.39 -5.23
CA LEU A 14 11.93 5.46 -4.11
C LEU A 14 10.64 5.78 -3.36
N GLN A 15 10.34 7.06 -3.12
CA GLN A 15 9.08 7.50 -2.52
C GLN A 15 7.87 7.12 -3.39
N GLY A 16 7.96 7.31 -4.71
CA GLY A 16 6.92 6.90 -5.64
C GLY A 16 6.69 5.38 -5.63
N LYS A 17 7.77 4.59 -5.68
CA LYS A 17 7.69 3.12 -5.58
C LYS A 17 7.05 2.67 -4.27
N ASN A 18 7.47 3.25 -3.14
CA ASN A 18 6.95 2.84 -1.83
C ASN A 18 5.46 3.17 -1.68
N LYS A 19 5.00 4.29 -2.23
CA LYS A 19 3.58 4.65 -2.27
C LYS A 19 2.75 3.61 -3.03
N ASN A 20 3.23 3.17 -4.20
CA ASN A 20 2.54 2.17 -5.00
C ASN A 20 2.50 0.82 -4.28
N ILE A 21 3.61 0.39 -3.66
CA ILE A 21 3.67 -0.83 -2.86
C ILE A 21 2.62 -0.81 -1.74
N TYR A 22 2.49 0.31 -1.02
CA TYR A 22 1.49 0.43 0.04
C TYR A 22 0.05 0.33 -0.48
N GLN A 23 -0.25 0.96 -1.63
CA GLN A 23 -1.56 0.85 -2.27
C GLN A 23 -1.86 -0.58 -2.72
N ASP A 24 -0.87 -1.27 -3.27
CA ASP A 24 -1.00 -2.66 -3.70
C ASP A 24 -1.23 -3.60 -2.50
N ILE A 25 -0.47 -3.45 -1.42
CA ILE A 25 -0.68 -4.23 -0.19
C ILE A 25 -2.10 -4.00 0.32
N LYS A 26 -2.56 -2.74 0.40
CA LYS A 26 -3.90 -2.41 0.88
C LYS A 26 -5.01 -3.09 0.07
N SER A 27 -4.93 -3.00 -1.26
CA SER A 27 -5.93 -3.62 -2.14
C SER A 27 -5.95 -5.15 -2.03
N LYS A 28 -4.78 -5.79 -1.94
CA LYS A 28 -4.65 -7.23 -1.76
C LYS A 28 -5.19 -7.69 -0.41
N THR A 29 -4.92 -6.96 0.68
CA THR A 29 -5.48 -7.26 2.01
C THR A 29 -7.00 -7.20 2.00
N GLN A 30 -7.59 -6.14 1.41
CA GLN A 30 -9.05 -6.02 1.29
C GLN A 30 -9.67 -7.17 0.47
N ARG A 31 -8.96 -7.63 -0.58
CA ARG A 31 -9.38 -8.79 -1.35
C ARG A 31 -9.35 -10.07 -0.51
N ILE A 32 -8.29 -10.30 0.28
CA ILE A 32 -8.21 -11.44 1.20
C ILE A 32 -9.37 -11.44 2.20
N GLU A 33 -9.70 -10.30 2.81
CA GLU A 33 -10.83 -10.16 3.73
C GLU A 33 -12.16 -10.54 3.07
N THR A 34 -12.37 -10.06 1.85
CA THR A 34 -13.56 -10.40 1.04
C THR A 34 -13.64 -11.91 0.79
N LEU A 35 -12.53 -12.55 0.44
CA LEU A 35 -12.48 -14.00 0.20
C LEU A 35 -12.70 -14.81 1.49
N HIS A 36 -12.20 -14.34 2.65
CA HIS A 36 -12.50 -14.96 3.95
C HIS A 36 -14.00 -14.89 4.27
N GLN A 37 -14.66 -13.75 4.02
CA GLN A 37 -16.11 -13.65 4.17
C GLN A 37 -16.86 -14.64 3.26
N CYS A 38 -16.44 -14.76 2.00
CA CYS A 38 -17.00 -15.76 1.07
C CYS A 38 -16.86 -17.20 1.60
N LEU A 39 -15.72 -17.53 2.23
CA LEU A 39 -15.52 -18.85 2.85
C LEU A 39 -16.48 -19.10 4.01
N VAL A 40 -16.70 -18.10 4.88
CA VAL A 40 -17.67 -18.19 5.98
C VAL A 40 -19.08 -18.44 5.43
N TYR A 41 -19.51 -17.69 4.41
CA TYR A 41 -20.81 -17.91 3.79
C TYR A 41 -20.91 -19.26 3.08
N ALA A 42 -19.83 -19.77 2.49
CA ALA A 42 -19.82 -21.09 1.89
C ALA A 42 -20.04 -22.20 2.93
N ASP A 43 -19.50 -22.04 4.14
CA ASP A 43 -19.73 -22.98 5.25
C ASP A 43 -21.19 -22.92 5.74
N ILE A 44 -21.80 -21.72 5.82
CA ILE A 44 -23.23 -21.56 6.12
C ILE A 44 -24.09 -22.26 5.06
N ILE A 45 -23.78 -22.07 3.78
CA ILE A 45 -24.48 -22.74 2.69
C ILE A 45 -24.36 -24.26 2.82
N LYS A 46 -23.15 -24.77 3.08
CA LYS A 46 -22.91 -26.21 3.26
C LYS A 46 -23.72 -26.78 4.43
N ALA A 47 -23.79 -26.08 5.55
CA ALA A 47 -24.52 -26.50 6.74
C ALA A 47 -26.05 -26.58 6.50
N ASN A 48 -26.61 -25.62 5.76
CA ASN A 48 -28.06 -25.53 5.54
C ASN A 48 -28.54 -26.18 4.24
N ARG A 49 -27.62 -26.71 3.42
CA ARG A 49 -27.92 -27.23 2.07
C ARG A 49 -28.99 -28.31 2.06
N LYS A 50 -28.92 -29.26 2.99
CA LYS A 50 -29.85 -30.41 3.02
C LYS A 50 -31.30 -29.94 3.22
N VAL A 51 -31.52 -29.06 4.19
CA VAL A 51 -32.83 -28.48 4.50
C VAL A 51 -33.34 -27.65 3.33
N TYR A 52 -32.48 -26.83 2.73
CA TYR A 52 -32.84 -26.02 1.57
C TYR A 52 -33.25 -26.86 0.35
N GLU A 53 -32.47 -27.89 -0.01
CA GLU A 53 -32.80 -28.76 -1.14
C GLU A 53 -34.05 -29.60 -0.87
N GLU A 54 -34.27 -30.04 0.37
CA GLU A 54 -35.50 -30.72 0.77
C GLU A 54 -36.71 -29.81 0.59
N TRP A 55 -36.68 -28.59 1.15
CA TRP A 55 -37.75 -27.60 0.96
C TRP A 55 -38.02 -27.32 -0.52
N LYS A 56 -36.95 -27.17 -1.32
CA LYS A 56 -37.06 -26.91 -2.75
C LYS A 56 -37.75 -28.07 -3.49
N GLY A 57 -37.50 -29.30 -3.07
CA GLY A 57 -38.08 -30.52 -3.61
C GLY A 57 -39.46 -30.91 -3.04
N LYS A 58 -39.96 -30.27 -1.99
CA LYS A 58 -41.31 -30.53 -1.46
C LYS A 58 -42.38 -30.18 -2.50
N THR A 59 -43.42 -31.01 -2.57
CA THR A 59 -44.62 -30.70 -3.33
C THR A 59 -45.31 -29.47 -2.76
N PHE A 60 -46.04 -28.75 -3.62
CA PHE A 60 -46.70 -27.49 -3.28
C PHE A 60 -47.51 -27.56 -1.97
N LEU A 61 -48.26 -28.66 -1.77
CA LEU A 61 -49.13 -28.88 -0.60
C LEU A 61 -48.38 -28.89 0.76
N PHE A 62 -47.09 -29.23 0.78
CA PHE A 62 -46.30 -29.32 2.02
C PHE A 62 -45.22 -28.25 2.12
N LYS A 63 -45.10 -27.38 1.10
CA LYS A 63 -43.96 -26.48 0.96
C LYS A 63 -43.98 -25.36 2.00
N ASP A 64 -45.15 -24.77 2.25
CA ASP A 64 -45.29 -23.66 3.21
C ASP A 64 -45.15 -24.14 4.65
N SER A 65 -45.75 -25.29 4.98
CA SER A 65 -45.60 -25.90 6.31
C SER A 65 -44.14 -26.26 6.59
N PHE A 66 -43.43 -26.84 5.61
CA PHE A 66 -42.01 -27.12 5.74
C PHE A 66 -41.17 -25.84 5.84
N TYR A 67 -41.48 -24.81 5.03
CA TYR A 67 -40.80 -23.52 5.10
C TYR A 67 -40.91 -22.93 6.51
N ASN A 68 -42.11 -22.84 7.06
CA ASN A 68 -42.35 -22.26 8.37
C ASN A 68 -41.61 -23.01 9.49
N ALA A 69 -41.48 -24.34 9.38
CA ALA A 69 -40.76 -25.16 10.36
C ALA A 69 -39.23 -24.99 10.31
N TYR A 70 -38.67 -24.66 9.14
CA TYR A 70 -37.22 -24.56 8.89
C TYR A 70 -36.83 -23.20 8.30
N GLN A 71 -37.58 -22.16 8.64
CA GLN A 71 -37.50 -20.85 8.01
C GLN A 71 -36.09 -20.28 8.19
N GLU A 72 -35.52 -20.42 9.38
CA GLU A 72 -34.22 -19.87 9.72
C GLU A 72 -33.10 -20.48 8.86
N GLU A 73 -33.07 -21.80 8.68
CA GLU A 73 -32.08 -22.50 7.86
C GLU A 73 -32.19 -22.14 6.38
N ILE A 74 -33.43 -22.07 5.87
CA ILE A 74 -33.71 -21.71 4.48
C ILE A 74 -33.28 -20.26 4.21
N GLU A 75 -33.63 -19.34 5.10
CA GLU A 75 -33.24 -17.93 4.99
C GLU A 75 -31.73 -17.74 5.12
N LYS A 76 -31.08 -18.43 6.07
CA LYS A 76 -29.61 -18.42 6.21
C LYS A 76 -28.93 -18.87 4.92
N TYR A 77 -29.41 -19.96 4.31
CA TYR A 77 -28.89 -20.44 3.03
C TYR A 77 -29.04 -19.38 1.93
N GLN A 78 -30.23 -18.83 1.76
CA GLN A 78 -30.52 -17.84 0.71
C GLN A 78 -29.70 -16.56 0.89
N ARG A 79 -29.64 -16.02 2.12
CA ARG A 79 -28.84 -14.83 2.45
C ARG A 79 -27.36 -15.06 2.19
N ALA A 80 -26.81 -16.19 2.64
CA ALA A 80 -25.40 -16.52 2.41
C ALA A 80 -25.08 -16.60 0.90
N LYS A 81 -25.99 -17.16 0.10
CA LYS A 81 -25.83 -17.20 -1.36
C LYS A 81 -25.80 -15.78 -1.97
N GLY A 82 -26.72 -14.91 -1.57
CA GLY A 82 -26.75 -13.52 -2.04
C GLY A 82 -25.51 -12.72 -1.63
N GLN A 83 -24.97 -12.97 -0.43
CA GLN A 83 -23.73 -12.31 0.02
C GLN A 83 -22.51 -12.76 -0.79
N ILE A 84 -22.40 -14.05 -1.12
CA ILE A 84 -21.30 -14.53 -1.98
C ILE A 84 -21.35 -13.87 -3.35
N GLU A 85 -22.53 -13.76 -3.96
CA GLU A 85 -22.69 -13.09 -5.25
C GLU A 85 -22.31 -11.61 -5.18
N LYS A 86 -22.73 -10.90 -4.12
CA LYS A 86 -22.39 -9.50 -3.90
C LYS A 86 -20.88 -9.28 -3.68
N LEU A 87 -20.21 -10.15 -2.94
CA LEU A 87 -18.81 -10.02 -2.56
C LEU A 87 -17.84 -10.50 -3.65
N SER A 88 -18.18 -11.60 -4.31
CA SER A 88 -17.30 -12.24 -5.30
C SER A 88 -17.63 -11.86 -6.75
N GLY A 89 -18.85 -11.39 -7.03
CA GLY A 89 -19.37 -11.24 -8.39
C GLY A 89 -19.74 -12.56 -9.05
N GLU A 90 -19.67 -13.68 -8.32
CA GLU A 90 -19.93 -15.02 -8.82
C GLU A 90 -21.04 -15.71 -8.02
N SER A 91 -21.92 -16.43 -8.72
CA SER A 91 -22.97 -17.24 -8.08
C SER A 91 -22.49 -18.65 -7.68
N ALA A 92 -21.32 -19.07 -8.15
CA ALA A 92 -20.77 -20.40 -7.94
C ALA A 92 -19.85 -20.46 -6.70
N LEU A 93 -20.03 -21.50 -5.88
CA LEU A 93 -19.15 -21.76 -4.74
C LEU A 93 -17.80 -22.31 -5.19
N LYS A 94 -16.74 -21.53 -4.98
CA LYS A 94 -15.37 -21.93 -5.34
C LYS A 94 -14.39 -21.87 -4.15
N PRO A 95 -14.70 -22.49 -2.98
CA PRO A 95 -13.87 -22.37 -1.78
C PRO A 95 -12.43 -22.85 -1.98
N LYS A 96 -12.19 -23.86 -2.82
CA LYS A 96 -10.84 -24.31 -3.18
C LYS A 96 -10.07 -23.25 -3.97
N SER A 97 -10.74 -22.53 -4.86
CA SER A 97 -10.12 -21.45 -5.65
C SER A 97 -9.82 -20.26 -4.77
N TRP A 98 -10.77 -19.83 -3.94
CA TRP A 98 -10.58 -18.70 -3.02
C TRP A 98 -9.44 -18.95 -2.03
N LYS A 99 -9.32 -20.15 -1.47
CA LYS A 99 -8.17 -20.52 -0.61
C LYS A 99 -6.83 -20.48 -1.34
N LYS A 100 -6.79 -20.82 -2.63
CA LYS A 100 -5.57 -20.70 -3.45
C LYS A 100 -5.22 -19.24 -3.72
N GLU A 101 -6.22 -18.43 -4.05
CA GLU A 101 -6.07 -16.99 -4.28
C GLU A 101 -5.56 -16.28 -3.02
N ILE A 102 -6.14 -16.57 -1.84
CA ILE A 102 -5.66 -16.05 -0.55
C ILE A 102 -4.17 -16.33 -0.36
N LYS A 103 -3.75 -17.60 -0.51
CA LYS A 103 -2.33 -17.98 -0.36
C LYS A 103 -1.41 -17.26 -1.35
N SER A 104 -1.86 -17.07 -2.59
CA SER A 104 -1.10 -16.31 -3.60
C SER A 104 -0.94 -14.85 -3.17
N LEU A 105 -2.03 -14.21 -2.74
CA LEU A 105 -2.04 -12.82 -2.29
C LEU A 105 -1.18 -12.62 -1.04
N GLU A 106 -1.22 -13.54 -0.07
CA GLU A 106 -0.37 -13.51 1.11
C GLU A 106 1.13 -13.57 0.74
N GLN A 107 1.49 -14.43 -0.22
CA GLN A 107 2.87 -14.53 -0.71
C GLN A 107 3.31 -13.27 -1.47
N GLU A 108 2.41 -12.67 -2.26
CA GLU A 108 2.66 -11.39 -2.94
C GLU A 108 2.86 -10.25 -1.93
N ILE A 109 2.02 -10.16 -0.90
CA ILE A 109 2.16 -9.18 0.19
C ILE A 109 3.51 -9.36 0.90
N LYS A 110 3.92 -10.59 1.18
CA LYS A 110 5.25 -10.86 1.77
C LYS A 110 6.38 -10.33 0.88
N ASN A 111 6.31 -10.56 -0.42
CA ASN A 111 7.30 -10.06 -1.37
C ASN A 111 7.31 -8.52 -1.44
N LEU A 112 6.13 -7.89 -1.44
CA LEU A 112 5.99 -6.43 -1.42
C LEU A 112 6.56 -5.82 -0.13
N ASN A 113 6.33 -6.44 1.03
CA ASN A 113 6.92 -6.01 2.29
C ASN A 113 8.46 -6.09 2.27
N HIS A 114 9.04 -7.15 1.71
CA HIS A 114 10.49 -7.23 1.52
C HIS A 114 11.03 -6.13 0.60
N GLN A 115 10.29 -5.78 -0.47
CA GLN A 115 10.67 -4.66 -1.34
C GLN A 115 10.58 -3.32 -0.61
N SER A 116 9.53 -3.09 0.17
CA SER A 116 9.38 -1.88 0.99
C SER A 116 10.52 -1.74 1.99
N GLN A 117 10.93 -2.83 2.63
CA GLN A 117 12.08 -2.82 3.54
C GLN A 117 13.38 -2.47 2.82
N ARG A 118 13.65 -3.05 1.65
CA ARG A 118 14.84 -2.68 0.84
C ARG A 118 14.84 -1.20 0.46
N ILE A 119 13.69 -0.64 0.11
CA ILE A 119 13.54 0.79 -0.18
C ILE A 119 13.87 1.64 1.05
N LYS A 120 13.43 1.20 2.24
CA LYS A 120 13.75 1.87 3.50
C LYS A 120 15.26 1.86 3.78
N ASP A 121 15.91 0.71 3.65
CA ASP A 121 17.36 0.57 3.85
C ASP A 121 18.14 1.47 2.87
N GLU A 122 17.70 1.53 1.61
CA GLU A 122 18.30 2.40 0.60
C GLU A 122 18.09 3.89 0.90
N TYR A 123 16.94 4.26 1.45
CA TYR A 123 16.67 5.62 1.90
C TYR A 123 17.60 6.05 3.06
N GLU A 124 17.82 5.15 4.02
CA GLU A 124 18.74 5.36 5.14
C GLU A 124 20.18 5.55 4.64
N GLN A 125 20.64 4.71 3.72
CA GLN A 125 21.96 4.86 3.08
C GLN A 125 22.12 6.22 2.38
N ILE A 126 21.12 6.66 1.61
CA ILE A 126 21.17 7.97 0.95
C ILE A 126 21.24 9.10 1.99
N ASN A 127 20.50 9.00 3.09
CA ASN A 127 20.55 10.00 4.16
C ASN A 127 21.91 10.04 4.86
N HIS A 128 22.56 8.89 5.09
CA HIS A 128 23.91 8.84 5.63
C HIS A 128 24.92 9.52 4.69
N ILE A 129 24.83 9.27 3.38
CA ILE A 129 25.67 9.95 2.39
C ILE A 129 25.44 11.46 2.43
N LYS A 130 24.17 11.91 2.43
CA LYS A 130 23.82 13.33 2.51
C LYS A 130 24.38 13.99 3.78
N TYR A 131 24.33 13.29 4.91
CA TYR A 131 24.88 13.79 6.17
C TYR A 131 26.40 13.90 6.13
N ALA A 132 27.10 12.86 5.66
CA ALA A 132 28.56 12.88 5.51
C ALA A 132 29.02 14.02 4.58
N VAL A 133 28.33 14.22 3.45
CA VAL A 133 28.61 15.33 2.52
C VAL A 133 28.40 16.68 3.19
N LYS A 134 27.33 16.84 3.98
CA LYS A 134 27.07 18.07 4.74
C LYS A 134 28.20 18.36 5.74
N MET A 135 28.60 17.37 6.53
CA MET A 135 29.68 17.50 7.51
C MET A 135 30.99 17.92 6.83
N VAL A 136 31.36 17.26 5.73
CA VAL A 136 32.55 17.63 4.94
C VAL A 136 32.45 19.07 4.43
N ASN A 137 31.31 19.48 3.86
CA ASN A 137 31.14 20.85 3.40
C ASN A 137 31.28 21.87 4.55
N GLU A 138 30.75 21.56 5.73
CA GLU A 138 30.89 22.40 6.93
C GLU A 138 32.36 22.48 7.38
N ASP A 139 33.06 21.36 7.48
CA ASP A 139 34.47 21.28 7.89
C ASP A 139 35.40 22.06 6.94
N TYR A 140 35.09 22.07 5.64
CA TYR A 140 35.86 22.81 4.63
C TYR A 140 35.34 24.23 4.38
N GLY A 141 34.31 24.70 5.09
CA GLY A 141 33.72 26.04 4.91
C GLY A 141 33.13 26.27 3.52
N ILE A 142 32.64 25.21 2.86
CA ILE A 142 32.07 25.25 1.52
C ILE A 142 30.63 25.76 1.60
N ASP A 143 30.46 27.05 1.35
CA ASP A 143 29.14 27.68 1.13
C ASP A 143 28.74 27.57 -0.34
N LEU A 144 27.62 26.90 -0.63
CA LEU A 144 27.08 26.76 -1.97
C LEU A 144 26.80 28.10 -2.64
N SER A 145 26.40 29.13 -1.90
CA SER A 145 26.17 30.48 -2.42
C SER A 145 27.46 31.10 -2.94
N ILE A 146 28.56 30.92 -2.18
CA ILE A 146 29.90 31.36 -2.58
C ILE A 146 30.41 30.56 -3.78
N GLU A 147 30.13 29.25 -3.83
CA GLU A 147 30.59 28.40 -4.93
C GLU A 147 29.84 28.71 -6.24
N ILE A 148 28.56 29.08 -6.17
CA ILE A 148 27.78 29.60 -7.30
C ILE A 148 28.41 30.89 -7.84
N ASP A 149 28.76 31.84 -6.97
CA ASP A 149 29.39 33.11 -7.37
C ASP A 149 30.77 32.88 -8.00
N LYS A 150 31.57 31.96 -7.45
CA LYS A 150 32.85 31.57 -8.04
C LYS A 150 32.67 30.88 -9.39
N ALA A 151 31.63 30.06 -9.57
CA ALA A 151 31.33 29.39 -10.83
C ALA A 151 30.93 30.40 -11.92
N ILE A 152 30.11 31.41 -11.57
CA ILE A 152 29.75 32.52 -12.47
C ILE A 152 31.02 33.29 -12.87
N LYS A 153 31.89 33.64 -11.92
CA LYS A 153 33.15 34.34 -12.17
C LYS A 153 34.13 33.55 -13.03
N ARG A 154 34.11 32.21 -12.94
CA ARG A 154 34.91 31.29 -13.77
C ARG A 154 34.36 31.12 -15.19
N GLY A 155 33.19 31.66 -15.50
CA GLY A 155 32.55 31.50 -16.81
C GLY A 155 31.94 30.12 -17.03
N GLU A 156 31.57 29.41 -15.96
CA GLU A 156 30.89 28.13 -16.05
C GLU A 156 29.60 28.22 -16.86
N LYS A 157 29.26 27.15 -17.57
CA LYS A 157 28.07 27.15 -18.45
C LYS A 157 26.80 27.44 -17.63
N PRO A 158 25.85 28.26 -18.14
CA PRO A 158 24.61 28.58 -17.43
C PRO A 158 23.81 27.35 -16.95
N ARG A 159 23.86 26.25 -17.71
CA ARG A 159 23.23 24.98 -17.35
C ARG A 159 23.81 24.37 -16.06
N VAL A 160 25.12 24.49 -15.85
CA VAL A 160 25.81 23.98 -14.65
C VAL A 160 25.40 24.82 -13.43
N ILE A 161 25.43 26.15 -13.57
CA ILE A 161 25.00 27.08 -12.52
C ILE A 161 23.52 26.83 -12.15
N ALA A 162 22.65 26.61 -13.13
CA ALA A 162 21.24 26.31 -12.89
C ALA A 162 21.03 24.99 -12.13
N GLN A 163 21.86 23.97 -12.37
CA GLN A 163 21.81 22.72 -11.61
C GLN A 163 22.21 22.91 -10.15
N ILE A 164 23.24 23.73 -9.87
CA ILE A 164 23.70 24.01 -8.51
C ILE A 164 22.63 24.83 -7.75
N LYS A 165 22.04 25.85 -8.37
CA LYS A 165 20.93 26.62 -7.79
C LYS A 165 19.71 25.75 -7.48
N LYS A 166 19.31 24.90 -8.43
CA LYS A 166 18.20 23.95 -8.22
C LYS A 166 18.48 23.00 -7.07
N TYR A 167 19.73 22.59 -6.88
CA TYR A 167 20.12 21.75 -5.74
C TYR A 167 20.02 22.51 -4.40
N GLN A 168 20.49 23.76 -4.35
CA GLN A 168 20.35 24.62 -3.17
C GLN A 168 18.88 24.81 -2.77
N GLU A 169 18.01 25.14 -3.73
CA GLU A 169 16.56 25.27 -3.51
C GLU A 169 15.94 23.97 -2.96
N GLN A 170 16.34 22.81 -3.50
CA GLN A 170 15.85 21.51 -3.04
C GLN A 170 16.29 21.20 -1.61
N GLN A 171 17.50 21.59 -1.19
CA GLN A 171 17.94 21.46 0.20
C GLN A 171 17.08 22.32 1.13
N GLU A 172 16.85 23.58 0.79
CA GLU A 172 16.01 24.48 1.60
C GLU A 172 14.57 23.98 1.73
N VAL A 173 13.98 23.49 0.62
CA VAL A 173 12.62 22.91 0.65
C VAL A 173 12.57 21.68 1.55
N TYR A 174 13.59 20.83 1.51
CA TYR A 174 13.65 19.65 2.37
C TYR A 174 13.76 20.02 3.86
N GLU A 175 14.66 20.94 4.23
CA GLU A 175 14.82 21.38 5.62
C GLU A 175 13.55 22.08 6.12
N LYS A 176 12.91 22.94 5.32
CA LYS A 176 11.61 23.55 5.66
C LYS A 176 10.52 22.50 5.90
N ARG A 177 10.46 21.44 5.09
CA ARG A 177 9.49 20.34 5.30
C ARG A 177 9.79 19.59 6.60
N LYS A 178 11.05 19.28 6.87
CA LYS A 178 11.50 18.60 8.09
C LYS A 178 11.18 19.41 9.34
N GLU A 179 11.39 20.72 9.30
CA GLU A 179 11.06 21.66 10.38
C GLU A 179 9.55 21.73 10.64
N LYS A 180 8.74 21.89 9.58
CA LYS A 180 7.27 21.84 9.70
C LYS A 180 6.76 20.53 10.32
N THR A 181 7.36 19.40 9.95
CA THR A 181 7.00 18.11 10.55
C THR A 181 7.37 18.05 12.04
N LYS A 182 8.53 18.57 12.44
CA LYS A 182 8.92 18.66 13.87
C LYS A 182 7.96 19.55 14.67
N ASP A 183 7.61 20.72 14.12
CA ASP A 183 6.69 21.66 14.77
C ASP A 183 5.29 21.08 14.92
N TYR A 184 4.80 20.35 13.92
CA TYR A 184 3.52 19.64 13.98
C TYR A 184 3.45 18.69 15.18
N TYR A 185 4.43 17.79 15.32
CA TYR A 185 4.46 16.85 16.45
C TYR A 185 4.65 17.53 17.81
N ARG A 186 5.46 18.60 17.87
CA ARG A 186 5.68 19.36 19.11
C ARG A 186 4.42 20.08 19.61
N ASN A 187 3.50 20.41 18.70
CA ASN A 187 2.24 21.07 19.01
C ASN A 187 1.09 20.08 19.28
N GLU A 188 1.18 18.82 18.82
CA GLU A 188 0.23 17.75 19.18
C GLU A 188 0.46 17.18 20.59
N GLU A 189 1.67 17.33 21.17
CA GLU A 189 2.02 16.88 22.53
C GLU A 189 1.71 17.92 23.64
N ARG A 190 1.10 19.07 23.31
CA ARG A 190 0.70 20.13 24.25
C ARG A 190 -0.81 20.24 24.39
#